data_AF-A0A537WND4-F1
#
_entry.id   AF-A0A537WND4-F1
#
_cell.length_a   1.000
_cell.length_b   1.000
_cell.length_c   1.000
_cell.angle_alpha   90.00
_cell.angle_beta   90.00
_cell.angle_gamma   90.00
#
_symmetry.space_group_name_H-M   'P 1'
#
loop_
_entity.id
_entity.type
_entity.pdbx_description
1 polymer ?
#
loop_
_entity_poly.entity_id
_entity_poly.type
_entity_poly.pdbx_seq_one_letter_code
_entity_poly.pdbx_strand_id
1 'polypeptide(L)'
;AWAVGAADYVPFTPTATIADGIATVKPVRTAEVLAALRRSGGGVVTVPEAEIGPALKTLGRLGLFVEPTAATASAALSRLLRDRTIRPDETTIVVLTGHGLKATDKIAELLDLH
;
A
#
# COMPACT_ATOMS: atom_id res chain seq x y z
N ALA A 1 -11.46 1.66 11.21
CA ALA A 1 -12.53 2.60 10.83
C ALA A 1 -13.37 2.09 9.66
N TRP A 2 -12.80 1.94 8.44
CA TRP A 2 -13.54 1.51 7.23
C TRP A 2 -14.36 0.22 7.44
N ALA A 3 -13.72 -0.87 7.89
CA ALA A 3 -14.35 -2.18 8.03
C ALA A 3 -15.56 -2.21 8.99
N VAL A 4 -15.62 -1.28 9.95
CA VAL A 4 -16.70 -1.18 10.94
C VAL A 4 -17.67 -0.04 10.65
N GLY A 5 -17.57 0.59 9.46
CA GLY A 5 -18.46 1.68 9.05
C GLY A 5 -18.28 2.99 9.81
N ALA A 6 -17.25 3.13 10.64
CA ALA A 6 -17.04 4.31 11.48
C ALA A 6 -16.82 5.60 10.65
N ALA A 7 -17.23 6.74 11.18
CA ALA A 7 -17.00 8.05 10.57
C ALA A 7 -15.58 8.61 10.84
N ASP A 8 -14.90 8.09 11.86
CA ASP A 8 -13.61 8.60 12.33
C ASP A 8 -12.65 7.46 12.75
N TYR A 9 -11.45 7.82 13.19
CA TYR A 9 -10.40 6.93 13.68
C TYR A 9 -10.92 6.00 14.78
N VAL A 10 -10.57 4.71 14.63
CA VAL A 10 -10.83 3.68 15.62
C VAL A 10 -9.47 3.24 16.16
N PRO A 11 -9.23 3.32 17.48
CA PRO A 11 -7.97 2.88 18.09
C PRO A 11 -7.61 1.44 17.73
N PHE A 12 -6.32 1.19 17.51
CA PHE A 12 -5.77 -0.13 17.26
C PHE A 12 -4.35 -0.24 17.84
N THR A 13 -3.86 -1.46 17.99
CA THR A 13 -2.47 -1.73 18.38
C THR A 13 -1.61 -1.78 17.10
N PRO A 14 -0.63 -0.87 16.94
CA PRO A 14 0.22 -0.88 15.75
C PRO A 14 1.11 -2.11 15.71
N THR A 15 1.42 -2.56 14.49
CA THR A 15 2.39 -3.62 14.22
C THR A 15 3.52 -3.04 13.38
N ALA A 16 4.74 -3.54 13.56
CA ALA A 16 5.87 -3.11 12.74
C ALA A 16 5.64 -3.46 11.27
N THR A 17 6.11 -2.59 10.37
CA THR A 17 6.06 -2.80 8.93
C THR A 17 7.28 -2.17 8.25
N ILE A 18 7.76 -2.77 7.17
CA ILE A 18 8.81 -2.20 6.33
C ILE A 18 8.34 -0.96 5.55
N ALA A 19 7.03 -0.79 5.39
CA ALA A 19 6.36 0.36 4.78
C ALA A 19 6.14 1.50 5.80
N ASP A 20 7.24 2.06 6.29
CA ASP A 20 7.28 3.13 7.31
C ASP A 20 6.48 4.38 6.95
N GLY A 21 6.45 4.78 5.68
CA GLY A 21 5.73 5.96 5.20
C GLY A 21 4.21 5.91 5.41
N ILE A 22 3.65 4.74 5.68
CA ILE A 22 2.23 4.54 6.05
C ILE A 22 2.04 3.97 7.45
N ALA A 23 3.11 3.81 8.24
CA ALA A 23 3.08 3.29 9.62
C ALA A 23 2.59 4.34 10.63
N THR A 24 1.48 5.02 10.32
CA THR A 24 0.90 6.08 11.16
C THR A 24 -0.16 5.52 12.10
N VAL A 25 0.06 5.63 13.40
CA VAL A 25 -0.86 5.14 14.45
C VAL A 25 -2.17 5.94 14.47
N LYS A 26 -2.13 7.25 14.25
CA LYS A 26 -3.33 8.11 14.26
C LYS A 26 -3.34 9.02 13.03
N PRO A 27 -3.98 8.62 11.92
CA PRO A 27 -4.02 9.42 10.71
C PRO A 27 -4.82 10.71 10.92
N VAL A 28 -4.18 11.85 10.64
CA VAL A 28 -4.75 13.19 10.90
C VAL A 28 -5.97 13.53 10.03
N ARG A 29 -6.16 12.84 8.90
CA ARG A 29 -7.23 13.12 7.92
C ARG A 29 -8.18 11.92 7.73
N THR A 30 -8.44 11.18 8.81
CA THR A 30 -9.22 9.94 8.74
C THR A 30 -10.63 10.19 8.20
N ALA A 31 -11.33 11.21 8.72
CA ALA A 31 -12.69 11.53 8.30
C ALA A 31 -12.76 11.92 6.81
N GLU A 32 -11.82 12.73 6.33
CA GLU A 32 -11.76 13.17 4.92
C GLU A 32 -11.47 12.03 3.96
N VAL A 33 -10.56 11.12 4.32
CA VAL A 33 -10.26 9.92 3.54
C VAL A 33 -11.49 9.02 3.46
N LEU A 34 -12.15 8.74 4.60
CA LEU A 34 -13.36 7.92 4.63
C LEU A 34 -14.50 8.54 3.82
N ALA A 35 -14.66 9.87 3.89
CA ALA A 35 -15.65 10.57 3.09
C ALA A 35 -15.34 10.49 1.58
N ALA A 36 -14.06 10.61 1.19
CA ALA A 36 -13.63 10.48 -0.21
C ALA A 36 -13.91 9.08 -0.77
N LEU A 37 -13.58 8.03 -0.01
CA LEU A 37 -13.86 6.64 -0.37
C LEU A 37 -15.34 6.37 -0.60
N ARG A 38 -16.21 6.88 0.29
CA ARG A 38 -17.66 6.74 0.14
C ARG A 38 -18.19 7.48 -1.09
N ARG A 39 -17.74 8.73 -1.30
CA ARG A 39 -18.17 9.54 -2.45
C ARG A 39 -17.75 8.93 -3.78
N SER A 40 -16.60 8.27 -3.85
CA SER A 40 -16.12 7.61 -5.07
C SER A 40 -16.70 6.22 -5.28
N GLY A 41 -17.44 5.66 -4.32
CA GLY A 41 -17.85 4.25 -4.34
C GLY A 41 -16.67 3.27 -4.21
N GLY A 42 -15.52 3.75 -3.73
CA GLY A 42 -14.30 2.96 -3.55
C GLY A 42 -14.23 2.24 -2.21
N GLY A 43 -13.03 1.77 -1.85
CA GLY A 43 -12.80 1.07 -0.59
C GLY A 43 -11.33 1.05 -0.14
N VAL A 44 -11.09 0.32 0.94
CA VAL A 44 -9.76 0.09 1.52
C VAL A 44 -9.38 -1.37 1.37
N VAL A 45 -8.14 -1.62 0.97
CA VAL A 45 -7.53 -2.96 0.95
C VAL A 45 -6.35 -2.98 1.91
N THR A 46 -6.26 -4.03 2.72
CA THR A 46 -5.11 -4.28 3.60
C THR A 46 -4.11 -5.19 2.89
N VAL A 47 -2.84 -4.80 2.91
CA VAL A 47 -1.73 -5.57 2.34
C VAL A 47 -0.96 -6.26 3.47
N PRO A 48 -0.82 -7.60 3.46
CA PRO A 48 0.04 -8.30 4.40
C PRO A 48 1.52 -7.94 4.24
N GLU A 49 2.27 -7.92 5.34
CA GLU A 49 3.70 -7.61 5.36
C GLU A 49 4.51 -8.43 4.35
N ALA A 50 4.22 -9.74 4.28
CA ALA A 50 4.88 -10.68 3.38
C ALA A 50 4.65 -10.40 1.88
N GLU A 51 3.69 -9.55 1.51
CA GLU A 51 3.40 -9.20 0.10
C GLU A 51 4.17 -7.96 -0.37
N ILE A 52 4.73 -7.16 0.55
CA ILE A 52 5.39 -5.89 0.22
C ILE A 52 6.72 -6.14 -0.52
N GLY A 53 7.58 -7.03 0.01
CA GLY A 53 8.85 -7.39 -0.61
C GLY A 53 8.72 -8.00 -2.02
N PRO A 54 7.82 -8.98 -2.25
CA PRO A 54 7.55 -9.50 -3.58
C PRO A 54 7.03 -8.45 -4.57
N ALA A 55 6.17 -7.52 -4.12
CA ALA A 55 5.68 -6.43 -4.97
C ALA A 55 6.82 -5.46 -5.35
N LEU A 56 7.68 -5.12 -4.40
CA LEU A 56 8.90 -4.34 -4.62
C LEU A 56 9.80 -5.01 -5.68
N LYS A 57 10.08 -6.31 -5.52
CA LYS A 57 10.87 -7.11 -6.49
C LYS A 57 10.23 -7.10 -7.88
N THR A 58 8.90 -7.20 -7.95
CA THR A 58 8.15 -7.20 -9.21
C THR A 58 8.26 -5.85 -9.93
N LEU A 59 8.06 -4.74 -9.21
CA LEU A 59 8.23 -3.40 -9.76
C LEU A 59 9.67 -3.16 -10.25
N GLY A 60 10.67 -3.61 -9.48
CA GLY A 60 12.07 -3.53 -9.88
C GLY A 60 12.37 -4.26 -11.20
N ARG A 61 11.79 -5.46 -11.41
CA ARG A 61 11.89 -6.21 -12.68
C ARG A 61 11.25 -5.49 -13.87
N LEU A 62 10.32 -4.56 -13.63
CA LEU A 62 9.72 -3.69 -14.65
C LEU A 62 10.51 -2.39 -14.86
N GLY A 63 11.66 -2.20 -14.19
CA GLY A 63 12.45 -0.98 -14.25
C GLY A 63 11.95 0.14 -13.33
N LEU A 64 11.03 -0.16 -12.41
CA LEU A 64 10.46 0.82 -11.48
C LEU A 64 11.10 0.68 -10.10
N PHE A 65 12.06 1.57 -9.80
CA PHE A 65 12.75 1.57 -8.51
C PHE A 65 12.02 2.45 -7.48
N VAL A 66 11.25 1.80 -6.60
CA VAL A 66 10.39 2.46 -5.59
C VAL A 66 10.79 2.09 -4.16
N GLU A 67 10.30 2.83 -3.17
CA GLU A 67 10.43 2.45 -1.75
C GLU A 67 9.36 1.42 -1.32
N PRO A 68 9.53 0.70 -0.20
CA PRO A 68 8.56 -0.30 0.27
C PRO A 68 7.13 0.23 0.45
N THR A 69 6.98 1.48 0.93
CA THR A 69 5.67 2.13 1.07
C THR A 69 4.94 2.25 -0.26
N ALA A 70 5.62 2.70 -1.31
CA ALA A 70 5.04 2.81 -2.65
C ALA A 70 4.73 1.44 -3.26
N ALA A 71 5.52 0.41 -2.95
CA ALA A 71 5.29 -0.96 -3.41
C ALA A 71 3.97 -1.56 -2.89
N THR A 72 3.44 -1.09 -1.75
CA THR A 72 2.15 -1.55 -1.20
C THR A 72 0.99 -1.34 -2.18
N ALA A 73 1.02 -0.29 -3.01
CA ALA A 73 -0.01 -0.03 -4.01
C ALA A 73 -0.03 -1.10 -5.12
N SER A 74 1.15 -1.62 -5.52
CA SER A 74 1.25 -2.73 -6.48
C SER A 74 0.83 -4.07 -5.87
N ALA A 75 1.18 -4.31 -4.59
CA ALA A 75 0.69 -5.47 -3.85
C ALA A 75 -0.86 -5.46 -3.76
N ALA A 76 -1.44 -4.29 -3.43
CA ALA A 76 -2.87 -4.06 -3.41
C ALA A 76 -3.53 -4.33 -4.78
N LEU A 77 -2.98 -3.79 -5.87
CA LEU A 77 -3.46 -4.09 -7.23
C LEU A 77 -3.48 -5.60 -7.51
N SER A 78 -2.39 -6.29 -7.16
CA SER A 78 -2.29 -7.74 -7.34
C SER A 78 -3.39 -8.49 -6.59
N ARG A 79 -3.78 -8.04 -5.40
CA ARG A 79 -4.91 -8.62 -4.65
C ARG A 79 -6.25 -8.36 -5.35
N LEU A 80 -6.50 -7.10 -5.72
CA LEU A 80 -7.74 -6.65 -6.35
C LEU A 80 -7.98 -7.28 -7.73
N LEU A 81 -6.91 -7.62 -8.46
CA LEU A 81 -7.00 -8.40 -9.70
C LEU A 81 -7.31 -9.88 -9.43
N ARG A 82 -6.70 -10.48 -8.40
CA ARG A 82 -6.92 -11.88 -8.02
C ARG A 82 -8.36 -12.14 -7.58
N ASP A 83 -8.93 -11.23 -6.79
CA ASP A 83 -10.31 -11.34 -6.30
C ASP A 83 -11.38 -10.77 -7.24
N ARG A 84 -10.96 -10.27 -8.41
CA ARG A 84 -11.83 -9.67 -9.46
C ARG A 84 -12.55 -8.39 -9.03
N THR A 85 -12.12 -7.74 -7.95
CA THR A 85 -12.60 -6.39 -7.60
C THR A 85 -12.24 -5.38 -8.69
N ILE A 86 -11.04 -5.52 -9.28
CA ILE A 86 -10.64 -4.84 -10.51
C ILE A 86 -10.55 -5.90 -11.61
N ARG A 87 -11.11 -5.61 -12.79
CA ARG A 87 -11.02 -6.54 -13.93
C ARG A 87 -9.76 -6.27 -14.76
N PRO A 88 -9.16 -7.30 -15.38
CA PRO A 88 -7.94 -7.12 -16.18
C PRO A 88 -8.06 -6.19 -17.39
N ASP A 89 -9.28 -5.97 -17.89
CA ASP A 89 -9.61 -5.07 -19.00
C ASP A 89 -9.86 -3.62 -18.54
N GLU A 90 -9.91 -3.35 -17.24
CA GLU A 90 -10.10 -2.01 -16.71
C GLU A 90 -8.80 -1.19 -16.72
N THR A 91 -8.92 0.06 -17.14
CA THR A 91 -7.81 1.01 -17.03
C THR A 91 -7.61 1.38 -15.56
N THR A 92 -6.47 0.99 -15.00
CA THR A 92 -6.13 1.23 -13.59
C THR A 92 -4.88 2.10 -13.48
N ILE A 93 -4.94 3.13 -12.63
CA ILE A 93 -3.80 3.98 -12.29
C ILE A 93 -3.29 3.59 -10.91
N VAL A 94 -2.01 3.22 -10.80
CA VAL A 94 -1.33 2.97 -9.54
C VAL A 94 -0.37 4.10 -9.25
N VAL A 95 -0.58 4.82 -8.14
CA VAL A 95 0.27 5.93 -7.74
C VAL A 95 1.45 5.40 -6.92
N LEU A 96 2.66 5.47 -7.47
CA LEU A 96 3.89 5.09 -6.81
C LEU A 96 4.48 6.33 -6.12
N THR A 97 4.22 6.46 -4.82
CA THR A 97 4.40 7.73 -4.06
C THR A 97 5.84 8.06 -3.69
N GLY A 98 6.78 7.11 -3.82
CA GLY A 98 8.14 7.26 -3.33
C GLY A 98 9.16 6.48 -4.17
N HIS A 99 10.31 7.11 -4.39
CA HIS A 99 11.42 6.53 -5.14
C HIS A 99 12.32 5.66 -4.24
N GLY A 100 12.94 4.62 -4.82
CA GLY A 100 13.78 3.69 -4.08
C GLY A 100 15.01 4.33 -3.41
N LEU A 101 15.50 5.47 -3.92
CA LEU A 101 16.64 6.18 -3.31
C LEU A 101 16.37 6.66 -1.86
N LYS A 102 15.12 6.68 -1.39
CA LYS A 102 14.79 6.98 0.02
C LYS A 102 15.13 5.84 0.98
N ALA A 103 15.28 4.62 0.44
CA ALA A 103 15.28 3.40 1.21
C ALA A 103 16.34 2.40 0.71
N THR A 104 17.46 2.87 0.15
CA THR A 104 18.50 2.02 -0.45
C THR A 104 18.97 0.90 0.46
N ASP A 105 19.28 1.21 1.72
CA ASP A 105 19.82 0.24 2.68
C ASP A 105 18.77 -0.81 3.04
N LYS A 106 17.52 -0.37 3.28
CA LYS A 106 16.39 -1.24 3.54
C LYS A 106 16.09 -2.15 2.34
N ILE A 107 16.21 -1.63 1.12
CA ILE A 107 16.03 -2.42 -0.10
C ILE A 107 17.16 -3.44 -0.25
N ALA A 108 18.42 -3.05 0.02
CA ALA A 108 19.55 -3.98 -0.02
C ALA A 108 19.34 -5.15 0.96
N GLU A 109 18.94 -4.85 2.20
CA GLU A 109 18.61 -5.86 3.20
C GLU A 109 17.45 -6.78 2.74
N LEU A 110 16.34 -6.22 2.25
CA LEU A 110 15.17 -6.99 1.78
C LEU A 110 15.45 -7.88 0.56
N LEU A 111 16.48 -7.54 -0.20
CA LEU A 111 16.86 -8.23 -1.43
C LEU A 111 18.08 -9.13 -1.24
N ASP A 112 18.63 -9.22 -0.02
CA ASP A 112 19.86 -9.95 0.29
C ASP A 112 21.03 -9.51 -0.61
N LEU A 113 21.12 -8.19 -0.88
CA LEU A 113 22.20 -7.58 -1.66
C LEU A 113 23.32 -7.19 -0.68
N HIS A 114 24.41 -7.94 -0.70
CA HIS A 114 25.63 -7.67 0.08
C HIS A 114 26.74 -7.06 -0.81
#